data_AF-A0A9E3C3D7-F1
#
_entry.id   AF-A0A9E3C3D7-F1
#
_cell.length_a   1.000
_cell.length_b   1.000
_cell.length_c   1.000
_cell.angle_alpha   90.00
_cell.angle_beta   90.00
_cell.angle_gamma   90.00
#
_symmetry.space_group_name_H-M   'P 1'
#
loop_
_entity.id
_entity.type
_entity.pdbx_description
1 polymer ?
#
loop_
_entity_poly.entity_id
_entity_poly.type
_entity_poly.pdbx_seq_one_letter_code
_entity_poly.pdbx_strand_id
1 'polypeptide(L)'
;KAYDELIATAGFPKKPDGTPMVYRTAVKVGVIFQDSKNKARAKEFLKFLLEEENLRPYVEGALGRWFPVTKESQASAFWQADKHRKAVFDQFKAGTLPFEFTKNYKFTILNNENIWARAMNRVVNEKVPVEKAVDEMLARIKQVAG
;
A
#
# COMPACT_ATOMS: atom_id res chain seq x y z
N LYS A 1 5.72 4.42 -28.26
CA LYS A 1 7.13 4.87 -28.07
C LYS A 1 7.52 5.11 -26.62
N ALA A 2 7.16 6.20 -25.94
CA ALA A 2 7.64 6.44 -24.57
C ALA A 2 7.24 5.33 -23.59
N TYR A 3 5.94 5.03 -23.51
CA TYR A 3 5.42 3.96 -22.64
C TYR A 3 5.87 2.57 -23.08
N ASP A 4 5.59 2.21 -24.33
CA ASP A 4 5.76 0.82 -24.79
C ASP A 4 7.21 0.40 -25.02
N GLU A 5 8.09 1.32 -25.44
CA GLU A 5 9.44 0.99 -25.88
C GLU A 5 10.52 1.51 -24.93
N LEU A 6 10.35 2.72 -24.39
CA LEU A 6 11.42 3.42 -23.66
C LEU A 6 11.32 3.29 -22.13
N ILE A 7 10.13 2.99 -21.60
CA ILE A 7 9.95 2.73 -20.18
C ILE A 7 10.05 1.23 -19.92
N ALA A 8 10.88 0.88 -18.93
CA ALA A 8 10.93 -0.46 -18.36
C ALA A 8 10.35 -0.43 -16.94
N THR A 9 9.54 -1.43 -16.61
CA THR A 9 9.10 -1.68 -15.23
C THR A 9 9.68 -2.99 -14.77
N ALA A 10 10.43 -2.94 -13.68
CA ALA A 10 10.91 -4.11 -12.97
C ALA A 10 10.05 -4.33 -11.72
N GLY A 11 9.85 -5.59 -11.36
CA GLY A 11 9.33 -5.95 -10.04
C GLY A 11 10.37 -5.72 -8.95
N PHE A 12 9.99 -6.02 -7.71
CA PHE A 12 10.93 -5.92 -6.60
C PHE A 12 11.99 -7.02 -6.63
N PRO A 13 13.22 -6.73 -6.15
CA PRO A 13 14.22 -7.76 -5.95
C PRO A 13 13.75 -8.75 -4.88
N LYS A 14 14.34 -9.96 -4.91
CA LYS A 14 14.21 -10.92 -3.81
C LYS A 14 14.88 -10.37 -2.56
N LYS A 15 14.41 -10.82 -1.39
CA LYS A 15 15.12 -10.61 -0.13
C LYS A 15 16.49 -11.31 -0.17
N PRO A 16 17.44 -10.94 0.71
CA PRO A 16 18.73 -11.64 0.82
C PRO A 16 18.61 -13.15 1.07
N ASP A 17 17.52 -13.59 1.69
CA ASP A 17 17.18 -15.00 1.92
C ASP A 17 16.60 -15.72 0.67
N GLY A 18 16.49 -15.03 -0.47
CA GLY A 18 15.97 -15.57 -1.73
C GLY A 18 14.44 -15.61 -1.85
N THR A 19 13.70 -15.28 -0.80
CA THR A 19 12.23 -15.27 -0.83
C THR A 19 11.67 -13.94 -1.38
N PRO A 20 10.41 -13.88 -1.83
CA PRO A 20 9.81 -12.66 -2.35
C PRO A 20 9.82 -11.51 -1.33
N MET A 21 10.04 -10.28 -1.81
CA MET A 21 9.89 -9.08 -1.00
C MET A 21 8.40 -8.70 -0.91
N VAL A 22 7.88 -8.62 0.31
CA VAL A 22 6.51 -8.17 0.58
C VAL A 22 6.53 -6.80 1.24
N TYR A 23 5.67 -5.89 0.79
CA TYR A 23 5.64 -4.50 1.26
C TYR A 23 4.36 -4.16 1.99
N ARG A 24 4.45 -3.09 2.80
CA ARG A 24 3.28 -2.46 3.40
C ARG A 24 2.36 -1.93 2.30
N THR A 25 1.12 -2.39 2.31
CA THR A 25 0.12 -2.04 1.32
C THR A 25 -0.97 -1.21 1.98
N ALA A 26 -1.25 -0.05 1.41
CA ALA A 26 -2.31 0.83 1.88
C ALA A 26 -3.62 0.50 1.16
N VAL A 27 -4.68 0.27 1.92
CA VAL A 27 -6.04 0.19 1.38
C VAL A 27 -6.69 1.56 1.52
N LYS A 28 -7.16 2.13 0.41
CA LYS A 28 -7.96 3.36 0.43
C LYS A 28 -9.39 3.00 0.84
N VAL A 29 -9.88 3.63 1.89
CA VAL A 29 -11.21 3.37 2.46
C VAL A 29 -12.17 4.50 2.10
N GLY A 30 -13.39 4.14 1.70
CA GLY A 30 -14.52 5.06 1.69
C GLY A 30 -15.17 5.11 3.07
N VAL A 31 -15.63 6.28 3.50
CA VAL A 31 -16.28 6.46 4.81
C VAL A 31 -17.61 7.18 4.65
N ILE A 32 -18.58 6.83 5.51
CA ILE A 32 -19.80 7.62 5.70
C ILE A 32 -19.62 8.36 7.02
N PHE A 33 -19.58 9.69 6.96
CA PHE A 33 -19.44 10.50 8.16
C PHE A 33 -20.64 10.36 9.09
N GLN A 34 -20.36 10.37 10.40
CA GLN A 34 -21.37 10.22 11.44
C GLN A 34 -22.48 11.28 11.35
N ASP A 35 -22.16 12.49 10.89
CA ASP A 35 -23.13 13.59 10.78
C ASP A 35 -23.67 13.77 9.35
N SER A 36 -23.52 12.75 8.48
CA SER A 36 -24.12 12.76 7.16
C SER A 36 -25.64 12.92 7.24
N LYS A 37 -26.16 13.94 6.55
CA LYS A 37 -27.60 14.24 6.46
C LYS A 37 -28.38 13.14 5.74
N ASN A 38 -27.73 12.28 4.96
CA ASN A 38 -28.38 11.20 4.23
C ASN A 38 -27.57 9.89 4.24
N LYS A 39 -27.50 9.25 5.41
CA LYS A 39 -26.78 7.98 5.61
C LYS A 39 -27.33 6.82 4.78
N ALA A 40 -28.65 6.77 4.58
CA ALA A 40 -29.28 5.70 3.79
C ALA A 40 -28.78 5.73 2.35
N ARG A 41 -28.86 6.89 1.68
CA ARG A 41 -28.36 7.04 0.31
C ARG A 41 -26.85 6.84 0.21
N ALA A 42 -26.08 7.28 1.21
CA ALA A 42 -24.64 7.07 1.23
C ALA A 42 -24.28 5.57 1.26
N LYS A 43 -25.02 4.75 2.02
CA LYS A 43 -24.83 3.28 2.03
C LYS A 43 -25.17 2.66 0.69
N GLU A 44 -26.27 3.08 0.07
CA GLU A 44 -26.66 2.61 -1.27
C GLU A 44 -25.61 2.97 -2.32
N PHE A 45 -25.08 4.19 -2.29
CA PHE A 45 -24.02 4.61 -3.19
C PHE A 45 -22.73 3.79 -3.02
N LEU A 46 -22.28 3.57 -1.77
CA LEU A 46 -21.10 2.75 -1.53
C LEU A 46 -21.33 1.30 -1.96
N LYS A 47 -22.53 0.75 -1.76
CA LYS A 47 -22.88 -0.58 -2.28
C LYS A 47 -22.77 -0.62 -3.79
N PHE A 48 -23.46 0.29 -4.48
CA PHE A 48 -23.43 0.43 -5.94
C PHE A 48 -21.99 0.54 -6.46
N LEU A 49 -21.18 1.46 -5.93
CA LEU A 49 -19.80 1.67 -6.37
C LEU A 49 -18.92 0.42 -6.22
N LEU A 50 -19.16 -0.39 -5.18
CA LEU A 50 -18.38 -1.59 -4.87
C LEU A 50 -18.87 -2.86 -5.57
N GLU A 51 -19.99 -2.81 -6.28
CA GLU A 51 -20.43 -3.92 -7.14
C GLU A 51 -19.44 -4.07 -8.32
N GLU A 52 -19.12 -5.32 -8.69
CA GLU A 52 -18.07 -5.59 -9.70
C GLU A 52 -18.33 -4.94 -11.05
N GLU A 53 -19.60 -4.83 -11.46
CA GLU A 53 -20.01 -4.16 -12.69
C GLU A 53 -19.69 -2.66 -12.70
N ASN A 54 -19.54 -2.05 -11.53
CA ASN A 54 -19.19 -0.64 -11.37
C ASN A 54 -17.72 -0.44 -11.01
N LEU A 55 -17.19 -1.26 -10.10
CA LEU A 55 -15.82 -1.13 -9.60
C LEU A 55 -14.78 -1.48 -10.67
N ARG A 56 -14.99 -2.56 -11.43
CA ARG A 56 -14.02 -3.01 -12.44
C ARG A 56 -13.83 -1.99 -13.56
N PRO A 57 -14.88 -1.48 -14.24
CA PRO A 57 -14.70 -0.47 -15.26
C PRO A 57 -14.07 0.82 -14.71
N TYR A 58 -14.36 1.20 -13.46
CA TYR A 58 -13.71 2.35 -12.82
C TYR A 58 -12.19 2.13 -12.67
N VAL A 59 -11.77 0.95 -12.17
CA VAL A 59 -10.35 0.62 -11.98
C VAL A 59 -9.62 0.51 -13.31
N GLU A 60 -10.20 -0.19 -14.28
CA GLU A 60 -9.60 -0.41 -15.60
C GLU A 60 -9.59 0.88 -16.44
N GLY A 61 -10.67 1.68 -16.37
CA GLY A 61 -10.75 2.99 -17.00
C GLY A 61 -9.78 4.01 -16.41
N ALA A 62 -9.44 3.88 -15.12
CA ALA A 62 -8.34 4.62 -14.50
C ALA A 62 -6.95 4.03 -14.79
N LEU A 63 -6.84 3.17 -15.82
CA LEU A 63 -5.59 2.55 -16.29
C LEU A 63 -4.85 1.77 -15.21
N GLY A 64 -5.57 1.21 -14.23
CA GLY A 64 -4.96 0.44 -13.15
C GLY A 64 -4.20 1.30 -12.14
N ARG A 65 -4.53 2.59 -12.03
CA ARG A 65 -3.95 3.51 -11.02
C ARG A 65 -4.06 2.95 -9.60
N TRP A 66 -5.10 2.15 -9.35
CA TRP A 66 -5.35 1.43 -8.12
C TRP A 66 -5.44 -0.07 -8.42
N PHE A 67 -4.88 -0.88 -7.53
CA PHE A 67 -5.07 -2.33 -7.58
C PHE A 67 -6.38 -2.69 -6.83
N PRO A 68 -7.27 -3.52 -7.42
CA PRO A 68 -8.59 -3.76 -6.87
C PRO A 68 -8.51 -4.68 -5.65
N VAL A 69 -9.45 -4.50 -4.72
CA VAL A 69 -9.57 -5.34 -3.51
C VAL A 69 -10.37 -6.61 -3.77
N THR A 70 -11.14 -6.65 -4.85
CA THR A 70 -12.02 -7.78 -5.19
C THR A 70 -11.28 -8.82 -6.04
N LYS A 71 -11.54 -10.10 -5.76
CA LYS A 71 -10.82 -11.21 -6.40
C LYS A 71 -11.09 -11.29 -7.91
N GLU A 72 -12.32 -11.00 -8.33
CA GLU A 72 -12.73 -11.02 -9.73
C GLU A 72 -12.00 -9.95 -10.55
N SER A 73 -12.05 -8.69 -10.12
CA SER A 73 -11.28 -7.61 -10.75
C SER A 73 -9.76 -7.83 -10.71
N GLN A 74 -9.22 -8.47 -9.66
CA GLN A 74 -7.81 -8.86 -9.65
C GLN A 74 -7.49 -9.91 -10.72
N ALA A 75 -8.41 -10.82 -11.01
CA ALA A 75 -8.24 -11.88 -12.02
C ALA A 75 -8.50 -11.40 -13.46
N SER A 76 -8.91 -10.14 -13.65
CA SER A 76 -9.17 -9.57 -14.97
C SER A 76 -7.96 -9.69 -15.90
N ALA A 77 -8.22 -10.02 -17.18
CA ALA A 77 -7.21 -10.05 -18.24
C ALA A 77 -6.52 -8.69 -18.43
N PHE A 78 -7.15 -7.60 -17.98
CA PHE A 78 -6.59 -6.26 -17.93
C PHE A 78 -5.17 -6.23 -17.36
N TRP A 79 -4.91 -6.96 -16.28
CA TRP A 79 -3.59 -6.96 -15.62
C TRP A 79 -2.52 -7.70 -16.41
N GLN A 80 -2.90 -8.71 -17.18
CA GLN A 80 -1.95 -9.53 -17.96
C GLN A 80 -1.67 -8.94 -19.34
N ALA A 81 -2.56 -8.07 -19.84
CA ALA A 81 -2.50 -7.51 -21.18
C ALA A 81 -1.39 -6.46 -21.39
N ASP A 82 -0.67 -6.05 -20.35
CA ASP A 82 0.41 -5.08 -20.43
C ASP A 82 1.52 -5.39 -19.42
N LYS A 83 2.77 -5.21 -19.83
CA LYS A 83 3.95 -5.56 -19.03
C LYS A 83 4.06 -4.74 -17.73
N HIS A 84 3.64 -3.48 -17.74
CA HIS A 84 3.71 -2.61 -16.57
C HIS A 84 2.63 -2.97 -15.55
N ARG A 85 1.40 -3.19 -16.02
CA ARG A 85 0.29 -3.67 -15.18
C ARG A 85 0.55 -5.06 -14.63
N LYS A 86 1.16 -5.95 -15.43
CA LYS A 86 1.54 -7.29 -14.99
C LYS A 86 2.53 -7.25 -13.83
N ALA A 87 3.54 -6.38 -13.89
CA ALA A 87 4.50 -6.23 -12.81
C ALA A 87 3.83 -5.82 -11.48
N VAL A 88 2.83 -4.92 -11.53
CA VAL A 88 2.04 -4.54 -10.36
C VAL A 88 1.21 -5.74 -9.85
N PHE A 89 0.54 -6.47 -10.75
CA PHE A 89 -0.22 -7.66 -10.36
C PHE A 89 0.68 -8.70 -9.68
N ASP A 90 1.83 -9.01 -10.26
CA ASP A 90 2.78 -9.99 -9.71
C ASP A 90 3.27 -9.55 -8.32
N GLN A 91 3.51 -8.24 -8.12
CA GLN A 91 3.87 -7.66 -6.82
C GLN A 91 2.78 -7.92 -5.77
N PHE A 92 1.50 -7.63 -6.07
CA PHE A 92 0.41 -7.84 -5.12
C PHE A 92 0.15 -9.34 -4.86
N LYS A 93 0.34 -10.21 -5.87
CA LYS A 93 0.19 -11.67 -5.71
C LYS A 93 1.34 -12.31 -4.93
N ALA A 94 2.52 -11.70 -4.90
CA ALA A 94 3.63 -12.15 -4.05
C ALA A 94 3.34 -11.98 -2.54
N GLY A 95 2.38 -11.12 -2.18
CA GLY A 95 1.91 -10.93 -0.82
C GLY A 95 1.97 -9.47 -0.35
N THR A 96 1.15 -9.15 0.65
CA THR A 96 1.04 -7.80 1.21
C THR A 96 1.11 -7.83 2.73
N LEU A 97 1.67 -6.79 3.33
CA LEU A 97 1.61 -6.55 4.77
C LEU A 97 0.71 -5.33 5.06
N PRO A 98 -0.11 -5.35 6.13
CA PRO A 98 -0.78 -4.14 6.58
C PRO A 98 0.23 -3.21 7.25
N PHE A 99 -0.09 -1.92 7.28
CA PHE A 99 0.64 -0.97 8.11
C PHE A 99 0.35 -1.19 9.60
N GLU A 100 1.28 -0.86 10.48
CA GLU A 100 1.16 -1.04 11.93
C GLU A 100 0.01 -0.21 12.53
N PHE A 101 -0.33 0.92 11.90
CA PHE A 101 -1.47 1.73 12.34
C PHE A 101 -2.81 1.00 12.26
N THR A 102 -2.91 -0.08 11.49
CA THR A 102 -4.12 -0.92 11.47
C THR A 102 -4.27 -1.77 12.73
N LYS A 103 -3.18 -1.95 13.50
CA LYS A 103 -3.16 -2.67 14.79
C LYS A 103 -3.12 -1.71 15.97
N ASN A 104 -2.41 -0.59 15.85
CA ASN A 104 -2.34 0.45 16.87
C ASN A 104 -2.28 1.83 16.21
N TYR A 105 -3.38 2.59 16.27
CA TYR A 105 -3.51 3.87 15.59
C TYR A 105 -2.41 4.88 15.98
N LYS A 106 -1.79 4.74 17.15
CA LYS A 106 -0.71 5.63 17.59
C LYS A 106 0.53 5.57 16.69
N PHE A 107 0.67 4.51 15.88
CA PHE A 107 1.69 4.44 14.82
C PHE A 107 1.50 5.50 13.72
N THR A 108 0.34 6.15 13.62
CA THR A 108 0.17 7.33 12.75
C THR A 108 1.04 8.50 13.17
N ILE A 109 1.22 8.71 14.49
CA ILE A 109 2.12 9.74 15.05
C ILE A 109 3.56 9.39 14.67
N LEU A 110 3.95 8.13 14.86
CA LEU A 110 5.29 7.64 14.52
C LEU A 110 5.59 7.78 13.01
N ASN A 111 4.60 7.51 12.16
CA ASN A 111 4.70 7.71 10.71
C ASN A 111 4.91 9.18 10.36
N ASN A 112 4.15 10.09 10.97
CA ASN A 112 4.31 11.53 10.78
C ASN A 112 5.69 12.03 11.24
N GLU A 113 6.25 11.41 12.28
CA GLU A 113 7.61 11.65 12.75
C GLU A 113 8.69 11.05 11.83
N ASN A 114 8.31 10.22 10.85
CA ASN A 114 9.22 9.52 9.96
C ASN A 114 10.25 8.64 10.69
N ILE A 115 9.86 7.97 11.78
CA ILE A 115 10.85 7.29 12.66
C ILE A 115 11.70 6.23 11.92
N TRP A 116 11.15 5.52 10.94
CA TRP A 116 11.89 4.55 10.11
C TRP A 116 12.96 5.24 9.28
N ALA A 117 12.59 6.34 8.59
CA ALA A 117 13.54 7.09 7.77
C ALA A 117 14.59 7.79 8.64
N ARG A 118 14.22 8.25 9.84
CA ARG A 118 15.19 8.80 10.82
C ARG A 118 16.18 7.74 11.25
N ALA A 119 15.73 6.54 11.62
CA ALA A 119 16.63 5.43 11.98
C ALA A 119 17.56 5.08 10.81
N MET A 120 17.04 5.01 9.58
CA MET A 120 17.87 4.80 8.39
C MET A 120 18.87 5.94 8.17
N ASN A 121 18.49 7.19 8.40
CA ASN A 121 19.37 8.35 8.27
C ASN A 121 20.53 8.31 9.29
N ARG A 122 20.24 7.94 10.55
CA ARG A 122 21.24 7.72 11.61
C ARG A 122 22.34 6.75 11.15
N VAL A 123 21.94 5.65 10.53
CA VAL A 123 22.89 4.64 10.01
C VAL A 123 23.62 5.15 8.77
N VAL A 124 22.87 5.56 7.75
CA VAL A 124 23.42 5.81 6.40
C VAL A 124 24.25 7.09 6.36
N ASN A 125 23.78 8.16 6.99
CA ASN A 125 24.40 9.48 6.91
C ASN A 125 25.25 9.77 8.15
N GLU A 126 24.71 9.55 9.35
CA GLU A 126 25.40 9.88 10.60
C GLU A 126 26.36 8.78 11.08
N LYS A 127 26.40 7.64 10.39
CA LYS A 127 27.30 6.49 10.68
C LYS A 127 27.16 5.95 12.11
N VAL A 128 25.97 6.09 12.69
CA VAL A 128 25.63 5.50 13.98
C VAL A 128 25.53 3.98 13.82
N PRO A 129 26.04 3.18 14.77
CA PRO A 129 25.86 1.73 14.75
C PRO A 129 24.38 1.33 14.63
N VAL A 130 24.10 0.28 13.87
CA VAL A 130 22.73 -0.16 13.57
C VAL A 130 21.95 -0.43 14.85
N GLU A 131 22.58 -1.11 15.81
CA GLU A 131 21.99 -1.47 17.10
C GLU A 131 21.50 -0.21 17.83
N LYS A 132 22.34 0.82 17.91
CA LYS A 132 22.01 2.07 18.57
C LYS A 132 20.88 2.83 17.86
N ALA A 133 20.90 2.90 16.53
CA ALA A 133 19.84 3.56 15.77
C ALA A 133 18.48 2.84 15.94
N VAL A 134 18.51 1.50 16.00
CA VAL A 134 17.33 0.67 16.25
C VAL A 134 16.83 0.84 17.70
N ASP A 135 17.72 0.85 18.68
CA ASP A 135 17.35 1.07 20.09
C ASP A 135 16.67 2.42 20.31
N GLU A 136 17.20 3.49 19.71
CA GLU A 136 16.61 4.83 19.74
C GLU A 136 15.21 4.86 19.10
N MET A 137 15.06 4.20 17.95
CA MET A 137 13.76 4.06 17.28
C MET A 137 12.76 3.28 18.16
N LEU A 138 13.18 2.15 18.73
CA LEU A 138 12.34 1.31 19.59
C LEU A 138 11.95 2.04 20.88
N ALA A 139 12.86 2.82 21.46
CA ALA A 139 12.56 3.65 22.62
C ALA A 139 11.44 4.67 22.29
N ARG A 140 11.51 5.31 21.10
CA ARG A 140 10.44 6.22 20.65
C ARG A 140 9.13 5.50 20.39
N ILE A 141 9.18 4.31 19.78
CA ILE A 141 7.98 3.48 19.58
C ILE A 141 7.31 3.19 20.92
N LYS A 142 8.07 2.73 21.93
CA LYS A 142 7.53 2.43 23.27
C LYS A 142 6.88 3.64 23.93
N GLN A 143 7.49 4.81 23.81
CA GLN A 143 6.95 6.04 24.39
C GLN A 143 5.59 6.42 23.80
N VAL A 144 5.38 6.20 22.49
CA VAL A 144 4.15 6.61 21.80
C VAL A 144 3.11 5.50 21.80
N ALA A 145 3.52 4.27 21.53
CA ALA A 145 2.63 3.16 21.22
C ALA A 145 2.45 2.15 22.38
N GLY A 146 3.29 2.21 23.42
CA GLY A 146 3.27 1.28 24.57
C GLY A 146 4.04 0.00 24.30
#